data_AF-A0A8J4TTK2-F1
#
_entry.id   AF-A0A8J4TTK2-F1
#
_cell.length_a   1.000
_cell.length_b   1.000
_cell.length_c   1.000
_cell.angle_alpha   90.00
_cell.angle_beta   90.00
_cell.angle_gamma   90.00
#
_symmetry.space_group_name_H-M   'P 1'
#
loop_
_entity.id
_entity.type
_entity.pdbx_description
1 polymer ?
#
loop_
_entity_poly.entity_id
_entity_poly.type
_entity_poly.pdbx_seq_one_letter_code
_entity_poly.pdbx_strand_id
1 'polypeptide(L)'
;IQRRQPGGGRPRVLTDQQQLAVVEMVRARNDIRLSEINQANENSNVPSVSLPTIARLLKKHQVSVKQIYSVPFERSNVRSEYIQQLRSEYIQ
;
A
#
# COMPACT_ATOMS: atom_id res chain seq x y z
N ILE A 1 44.32 -5.65 13.96
CA ILE A 1 43.54 -6.69 13.23
C ILE A 1 42.42 -5.99 12.47
N GLN A 2 42.53 -5.82 11.15
CA GLN A 2 41.44 -5.26 10.32
C GLN A 2 40.44 -6.38 10.01
N ARG A 3 39.19 -6.21 10.45
CA ARG A 3 38.11 -7.17 10.17
C ARG A 3 37.74 -7.07 8.68
N ARG A 4 37.83 -8.19 7.95
CA ARG A 4 37.26 -8.28 6.59
C ARG A 4 35.75 -8.00 6.68
N GLN A 5 35.24 -7.22 5.72
CA GLN A 5 33.80 -7.05 5.51
C GLN A 5 33.17 -8.45 5.42
N PRO A 6 32.11 -8.75 6.20
CA PRO A 6 31.45 -10.05 6.13
C PRO A 6 30.84 -10.22 4.73
N GLY A 7 31.52 -11.00 3.89
CA GLY A 7 31.15 -11.28 2.49
C GLY A 7 30.16 -12.44 2.34
N GLY A 8 29.34 -12.71 3.37
CA GLY A 8 28.36 -13.79 3.37
C GLY A 8 26.94 -13.25 3.39
N GLY A 9 26.14 -13.61 2.39
CA GLY A 9 24.71 -13.28 2.34
C GLY A 9 24.15 -13.26 0.92
N ARG A 10 22.84 -13.50 0.79
CA ARG A 10 22.14 -13.31 -0.48
C ARG A 10 22.13 -11.82 -0.83
N PRO A 11 22.45 -11.42 -2.07
CA PRO A 11 22.43 -10.01 -2.48
C PRO A 11 21.05 -9.38 -2.23
N ARG A 12 21.04 -8.08 -1.91
CA ARG A 12 19.79 -7.35 -1.67
C ARG A 12 18.93 -7.36 -2.94
N VAL A 13 17.65 -7.64 -2.75
CA VAL A 13 16.64 -7.65 -3.82
C VAL A 13 16.35 -6.24 -4.34
N LEU A 14 16.48 -5.22 -3.49
CA LEU A 14 16.21 -3.81 -3.82
C LEU A 14 17.45 -2.95 -3.58
N THR A 15 17.74 -2.07 -4.54
CA THR A 15 18.73 -0.99 -4.38
C THR A 15 18.22 0.06 -3.40
N ASP A 16 19.11 0.82 -2.78
CA ASP A 16 18.70 1.84 -1.81
C ASP A 16 17.82 2.94 -2.45
N GLN A 17 18.02 3.25 -3.74
CA GLN A 17 17.16 4.15 -4.51
C GLN A 17 15.74 3.60 -4.67
N GLN A 18 15.60 2.31 -4.98
CA GLN A 18 14.29 1.65 -5.07
C GLN A 18 13.58 1.60 -3.71
N GLN A 19 14.34 1.41 -2.63
CA GLN A 19 13.76 1.44 -1.27
C GLN A 19 13.19 2.81 -0.94
N LEU A 20 13.91 3.88 -1.28
CA LEU A 20 13.44 5.25 -1.07
C LEU A 20 12.20 5.58 -1.90
N ALA A 21 12.14 5.13 -3.17
CA ALA A 21 10.97 5.34 -4.02
C ALA A 21 9.69 4.72 -3.42
N VAL A 22 9.79 3.49 -2.87
CA VAL A 22 8.67 2.84 -2.17
C VAL A 22 8.27 3.61 -0.91
N VAL A 23 9.24 4.10 -0.14
CA VAL A 23 8.97 4.87 1.08
C VAL A 23 8.27 6.19 0.78
N GLU A 24 8.74 6.95 -0.21
CA GLU A 24 8.13 8.22 -0.61
C GLU A 24 6.71 8.02 -1.16
N MET A 25 6.49 6.94 -1.92
CA MET A 25 5.16 6.57 -2.38
C MET A 25 4.19 6.34 -1.21
N VAL A 26 4.62 5.61 -0.19
CA VAL A 26 3.79 5.36 1.02
C VAL A 26 3.59 6.62 1.85
N ARG A 27 4.59 7.51 1.93
CA ARG A 27 4.44 8.81 2.61
C ARG A 27 3.43 9.70 1.90
N ALA A 28 3.45 9.74 0.57
CA ALA A 28 2.52 10.52 -0.24
C ALA A 28 1.09 9.96 -0.18
N ARG A 29 0.94 8.63 -0.08
CA ARG A 29 -0.35 7.92 -0.02
C ARG A 29 -0.43 7.07 1.25
N ASN A 30 -0.69 7.71 2.39
CA ASN A 30 -0.80 7.00 3.68
C ASN A 30 -1.98 6.01 3.72
N ASP A 31 -2.91 6.11 2.78
CA ASP A 31 -4.07 5.25 2.57
C ASP A 31 -3.79 4.00 1.73
N ILE A 32 -2.59 3.86 1.16
CA ILE A 32 -2.25 2.78 0.24
C ILE A 32 -2.14 1.42 0.94
N ARG A 33 -2.75 0.38 0.36
CA ARG A 33 -2.64 -1.00 0.83
C ARG A 33 -1.32 -1.63 0.37
N LEU A 34 -0.83 -2.63 1.12
CA LEU A 34 0.40 -3.35 0.75
C LEU A 34 0.32 -4.02 -0.64
N SER A 35 -0.87 -4.48 -1.05
CA SER A 35 -1.12 -5.03 -2.39
C SER A 35 -0.99 -3.99 -3.49
N GLU A 36 -1.46 -2.77 -3.24
CA GLU A 36 -1.39 -1.65 -4.18
C GLU A 36 0.04 -1.14 -4.33
N ILE A 37 0.85 -1.17 -3.26
CA ILE A 37 2.29 -0.91 -3.35
C ILE A 37 2.97 -1.92 -4.28
N ASN A 38 2.62 -3.21 -4.16
CA ASN A 38 3.20 -4.24 -5.03
C ASN A 38 2.81 -4.02 -6.50
N GLN A 39 1.54 -3.71 -6.77
CA GLN A 39 1.08 -3.37 -8.12
C GLN A 39 1.73 -2.09 -8.67
N ALA A 40 1.94 -1.08 -7.83
CA ALA A 40 2.64 0.14 -8.23
C ALA A 40 4.12 -0.13 -8.56
N ASN A 41 4.77 -1.05 -7.84
CA ASN A 41 6.15 -1.46 -8.09
C ASN A 41 6.32 -2.18 -9.43
N GLU A 42 5.36 -3.05 -9.80
CA GLU A 42 5.34 -3.71 -11.11
C GLU A 42 5.33 -2.70 -12.27
N ASN A 43 4.61 -1.58 -12.09
CA ASN A 43 4.53 -0.51 -13.09
C ASN A 43 5.76 0.43 -13.11
N SER A 44 6.60 0.41 -12.08
CA SER A 44 7.70 1.37 -11.89
C SER A 44 9.10 0.75 -12.01
N ASN A 45 9.21 -0.41 -12.68
CA ASN A 45 10.47 -1.13 -12.91
C ASN A 45 11.21 -1.49 -11.59
N VAL A 46 10.46 -1.58 -10.49
CA VAL A 46 10.93 -2.10 -9.21
C VAL A 46 10.65 -3.61 -9.23
N PRO A 47 11.64 -4.47 -8.91
CA PRO A 47 11.43 -5.91 -8.94
C PRO A 47 10.30 -6.30 -7.99
N SER A 48 9.46 -7.24 -8.44
CA SER A 48 8.35 -7.78 -7.63
C SER A 48 8.89 -8.26 -6.29
N VAL A 49 8.39 -7.67 -5.21
CA VAL A 49 8.86 -7.92 -3.84
C VAL A 49 7.72 -8.41 -2.98
N SER A 50 8.00 -9.44 -2.19
CA SER A 50 7.00 -10.00 -1.30
C SER A 50 6.50 -8.97 -0.29
N LEU A 51 5.23 -9.06 0.09
CA LEU A 51 4.60 -8.24 1.14
C LEU A 51 5.44 -8.15 2.44
N PRO A 52 6.03 -9.24 2.99
CA PRO A 52 6.88 -9.11 4.19
C PRO A 52 8.18 -8.34 3.94
N THR A 53 8.72 -8.35 2.72
CA THR A 53 9.87 -7.50 2.34
C THR A 53 9.49 -6.03 2.39
N ILE A 54 8.33 -5.67 1.83
CA ILE A 54 7.78 -4.30 1.88
C ILE A 54 7.55 -3.89 3.34
N ALA A 55 6.93 -4.73 4.16
CA ALA A 55 6.69 -4.45 5.57
C ALA A 55 8.00 -4.22 6.37
N ARG A 56 9.03 -5.05 6.15
CA ARG A 56 10.35 -4.88 6.76
C ARG A 56 11.04 -3.59 6.31
N LEU A 57 10.91 -3.24 5.03
CA LEU A 57 11.46 -2.02 4.45
C LEU A 57 10.83 -0.79 5.09
N LEU A 58 9.50 -0.74 5.19
CA LEU A 58 8.80 0.35 5.84
C LEU A 58 9.18 0.48 7.33
N LYS A 59 9.29 -0.64 8.05
CA LYS A 59 9.77 -0.66 9.44
C LYS A 59 11.20 -0.13 9.58
N LYS A 60 12.11 -0.52 8.67
CA LYS A 60 13.50 -0.03 8.62
C LYS A 60 13.55 1.49 8.44
N HIS A 61 12.67 2.05 7.63
CA HIS A 61 12.57 3.48 7.36
C HIS A 61 11.65 4.23 8.34
N GLN A 62 11.19 3.58 9.42
CA GLN A 62 10.32 4.16 10.44
C GLN A 62 9.02 4.76 9.86
N VAL A 63 8.50 4.13 8.80
CA VAL A 63 7.23 4.49 8.18
C VAL A 63 6.18 3.45 8.55
N SER A 64 5.05 3.90 9.08
CA SER A 64 3.87 3.08 9.30
C SER A 64 2.80 3.40 8.26
N VAL A 65 2.26 2.38 7.61
CA VAL A 65 1.05 2.51 6.79
C VAL A 65 -0.14 2.62 7.73
N LYS A 66 -0.99 3.64 7.55
CA LYS A 66 -2.26 3.72 8.29
C LYS A 66 -3.19 2.62 7.78
N GLN A 67 -3.63 1.74 8.67
CA GLN A 67 -4.71 0.81 8.31
C GLN A 67 -6.00 1.61 8.11
N ILE A 68 -6.52 1.61 6.89
CA ILE A 68 -7.84 2.13 6.59
C ILE A 68 -8.82 0.97 6.58
N TYR A 69 -9.66 0.92 7.60
CA TYR A 69 -10.83 0.06 7.61
C TYR A 69 -11.86 0.65 6.64
N SER A 70 -11.97 0.07 5.44
CA SER A 70 -13.16 0.28 4.60
C SER A 70 -14.31 -0.46 5.25
N VAL A 71 -15.32 0.28 5.71
CA VAL A 71 -16.53 -0.37 6.23
C VAL A 71 -17.31 -0.93 5.05
N PRO A 72 -17.71 -2.22 5.07
CA PRO A 72 -18.35 -2.88 3.94
C PRO A 72 -19.82 -2.48 3.72
N PHE A 73 -20.21 -1.26 4.09
CA PHE A 73 -21.52 -0.72 3.76
C PHE A 73 -21.40 0.24 2.58
N GLU A 74 -22.29 0.10 1.60
CA GLU A 74 -22.55 1.16 0.62
C GLU A 74 -22.94 2.43 1.41
N ARG A 75 -22.25 3.56 1.17
CA ARG A 75 -22.70 4.83 1.76
C ARG A 75 -24.15 5.05 1.36
N SER A 76 -24.95 5.49 2.33
CA SER A 76 -26.40 5.64 2.18
C SER A 76 -26.80 6.50 0.99
N ASN A 77 -25.95 7.39 0.48
CA ASN A 77 -26.29 8.28 -0.63
C ASN A 77 -26.68 7.55 -1.92
N VAL A 78 -25.92 6.54 -2.36
CA VAL A 78 -26.22 5.83 -3.62
C VAL A 78 -27.50 4.99 -3.50
N ARG A 79 -27.71 4.35 -2.34
CA ARG A 79 -28.90 3.55 -2.06
C ARG A 79 -30.12 4.41 -1.69
N SER A 80 -29.89 5.60 -1.14
CA SER A 80 -30.90 6.57 -0.74
C SER A 80 -31.57 7.21 -1.94
N GLU A 81 -30.83 7.56 -3.00
CA GLU A 81 -31.44 8.14 -4.21
C GLU A 81 -32.43 7.17 -4.84
N TYR A 82 -32.05 5.89 -4.96
CA TYR A 82 -32.93 4.83 -5.46
C TYR A 82 -34.13 4.57 -4.53
N ILE A 83 -33.92 4.50 -3.21
CA ILE A 83 -35.00 4.33 -2.24
C ILE A 83 -35.93 5.56 -2.19
N GLN A 84 -35.40 6.77 -2.38
CA GLN A 84 -36.20 8.00 -2.47
C GLN A 84 -37.07 8.00 -3.73
N GLN A 85 -36.53 7.59 -4.88
CA GLN A 85 -37.29 7.42 -6.13
C GLN A 85 -38.42 6.39 -5.96
N LEU A 86 -38.11 5.22 -5.40
CA LEU A 86 -39.12 4.18 -5.12
C LEU A 86 -40.23 4.66 -4.17
N ARG A 87 -39.88 5.49 -3.17
CA ARG A 87 -40.86 6.10 -2.26
C ARG A 87 -41.72 7.15 -2.96
N SER A 88 -41.15 7.95 -3.85
CA SER A 88 -41.94 8.93 -4.60
C SER A 88 -42.92 8.26 -5.55
N GLU A 89 -42.58 7.11 -6.13
CA GLU A 89 -43.44 6.35 -7.04
C GLU A 89 -44.57 5.62 -6.29
N TYR A 90 -44.30 5.11 -5.08
CA TYR A 90 -45.31 4.45 -4.24
C TYR A 90 -46.36 5.40 -3.64
N ILE A 91 -46.05 6.70 -3.53
CA ILE A 91 -46.92 7.71 -2.91
C ILE A 91 -47.88 8.36 -3.94
N GLN A 92 -47.71 8.09 -5.24
CA GLN A 92 -48.66 8.49 -6.31
C GLN A 92 -49.79 7.49 -6.49
#